data_AF-A0A5K0ZEQ3-F1
#
_entry.id   AF-A0A5K0ZEQ3-F1
#
_cell.length_a   1.000
_cell.length_b   1.000
_cell.length_c   1.000
_cell.angle_alpha   90.00
_cell.angle_beta   90.00
_cell.angle_gamma   90.00
#
_symmetry.space_group_name_H-M   'P 1'
#
loop_
_entity.id
_entity.type
_entity.pdbx_description
1 polymer ?
#
loop_
_entity_poly.entity_id
_entity_poly.type
_entity_poly.pdbx_seq_one_letter_code
_entity_poly.pdbx_strand_id
1 'polypeptide(L)' 'FGMAGKVSAKADVYSYEILFLEMFTGRKPTDEQFDGDFSLRQWVTEAFPVAISDVIDSHLLNESNTTPTERSAAMNELL' A
#
# COMPACT_ATOMS: atom_id res chain seq x y z
N PHE A 1 13.59 -3.52 -14.48
CA PHE A 1 13.03 -4.34 -15.58
C PHE A 1 12.26 -3.39 -16.49
N GLY A 2 12.66 -3.26 -17.77
CA GLY A 2 11.91 -2.46 -18.75
C GLY A 2 12.60 -1.22 -19.32
N MET A 3 13.76 -1.39 -19.95
CA MET A 3 14.05 -0.83 -21.28
C MET A 3 15.17 -1.73 -21.84
N ALA A 4 14.84 -2.65 -22.76
CA ALA A 4 15.68 -3.74 -23.32
C ALA A 4 15.91 -5.01 -22.46
N GLY A 5 15.01 -5.38 -21.53
CA GLY A 5 15.14 -6.59 -20.71
C GLY A 5 14.26 -7.77 -21.16
N LYS A 6 14.77 -9.00 -21.06
CA LYS A 6 14.05 -10.25 -21.36
C LYS A 6 12.77 -10.36 -20.50
N VAL A 7 11.62 -10.42 -21.17
CA VAL A 7 10.32 -10.72 -20.53
C VAL A 7 10.40 -12.11 -19.93
N SER A 8 10.01 -12.25 -18.67
CA SER A 8 10.01 -13.52 -17.94
C SER A 8 8.94 -13.47 -16.86
N ALA A 9 8.29 -14.60 -16.60
CA ALA A 9 7.34 -14.72 -15.49
C ALA A 9 7.94 -14.27 -14.14
N LYS A 10 9.26 -14.43 -13.94
CA LYS A 10 9.94 -13.93 -12.73
C LYS A 10 9.99 -12.39 -12.67
N ALA A 11 10.14 -11.74 -13.82
CA ALA A 11 10.10 -10.27 -13.93
C ALA A 11 8.68 -9.75 -13.66
N ASP A 12 7.66 -10.48 -14.15
CA ASP A 12 6.26 -10.13 -13.92
C ASP A 12 5.89 -10.29 -12.44
N VAL A 13 6.33 -11.36 -11.78
CA VAL A 13 6.13 -11.56 -10.32
C VAL A 13 6.76 -10.42 -9.52
N TYR A 14 8.01 -10.05 -9.83
CA TYR A 14 8.66 -8.94 -9.15
C TYR A 14 7.91 -7.63 -9.34
N SER A 15 7.46 -7.35 -10.57
CA SER A 15 6.76 -6.10 -10.89
C SER A 15 5.39 -6.06 -10.19
N TYR A 16 4.66 -7.17 -10.20
CA TYR A 16 3.40 -7.30 -9.47
C TYR A 16 3.58 -7.10 -7.98
N GLU A 17 4.67 -7.61 -7.39
CA GLU A 17 4.95 -7.41 -5.98
C GLU A 17 5.18 -5.94 -5.64
N ILE A 18 5.93 -5.20 -6.46
CA ILE A 18 6.13 -3.77 -6.24
C ILE A 18 4.80 -3.00 -6.34
N LEU A 19 3.94 -3.33 -7.32
CA LEU A 19 2.60 -2.73 -7.43
C LEU A 19 1.73 -3.04 -6.22
N PHE A 20 1.81 -4.28 -5.70
CA PHE A 20 1.10 -4.68 -4.50
C PHE A 20 1.55 -3.82 -3.31
N LEU A 21 2.85 -3.68 -3.09
CA LEU A 21 3.37 -2.86 -2.00
C LEU A 21 3.03 -1.38 -2.17
N GLU A 22 3.09 -0.84 -3.39
CA GLU A 22 2.67 0.54 -3.68
C GLU A 22 1.19 0.76 -3.31
N MET A 23 0.31 -0.18 -3.66
CA MET A 23 -1.12 -0.11 -3.37
C MET A 23 -1.42 -0.16 -1.86
N PHE A 24 -0.74 -1.03 -1.11
CA PHE A 24 -1.02 -1.18 0.33
C PHE A 24 -0.38 -0.10 1.19
N THR A 25 0.72 0.50 0.73
CA THR A 25 1.44 1.52 1.49
C THR A 25 1.10 2.94 1.06
N GLY A 26 0.54 3.12 -0.15
CA GLY A 26 0.32 4.42 -0.77
C GLY A 26 1.62 5.12 -1.19
N ARG A 27 2.76 4.41 -1.21
CA ARG A 27 4.09 4.96 -1.50
C ARG A 27 4.69 4.39 -2.77
N LYS A 28 5.40 5.23 -3.52
CA LYS A 28 6.03 4.79 -4.77
C LYS A 28 7.43 4.27 -4.50
N PRO A 29 7.91 3.23 -5.22
CA PRO A 29 9.30 2.78 -5.11
C PRO A 29 10.32 3.84 -5.57
N THR A 30 9.86 4.91 -6.21
CA THR A 30 10.67 6.04 -6.68
C THR A 30 10.60 7.27 -5.76
N ASP A 31 9.93 7.18 -4.62
CA ASP A 31 9.94 8.27 -3.63
C ASP A 31 11.37 8.49 -3.13
N GLU A 32 11.75 9.75 -2.84
CA GLU A 32 13.13 10.13 -2.46
C GLU A 32 13.67 9.37 -1.23
N GLN A 33 12.77 8.90 -0.36
CA GLN A 33 13.14 8.09 0.80
C GLN A 33 13.68 6.69 0.43
N PHE A 34 13.39 6.19 -0.78
CA PHE A 34 13.78 4.87 -1.26
C PHE A 34 14.88 4.97 -2.32
N ASP A 35 16.06 5.44 -1.92
CA ASP A 35 17.23 5.58 -2.78
C ASP A 35 18.38 4.63 -2.36
N GLY A 36 19.23 4.30 -3.33
CA GLY A 36 20.39 3.44 -3.13
C GLY A 36 20.03 2.07 -2.56
N ASP A 37 20.47 1.81 -1.33
CA ASP A 37 20.33 0.53 -0.65
C ASP A 37 19.07 0.42 0.23
N PHE A 38 18.21 1.44 0.26
CA PHE A 38 16.95 1.42 1.01
C PHE A 38 15.76 1.45 0.06
N SER A 39 15.00 0.36 0.03
CA SER A 39 13.88 0.17 -0.90
C SER A 39 12.55 0.05 -0.17
N LEU A 40 11.44 0.29 -0.90
CA LEU A 40 10.08 0.06 -0.43
C LEU A 40 9.90 -1.35 0.17
N ARG A 41 10.52 -2.37 -0.45
CA ARG A 41 10.49 -3.76 0.05
C ARG A 41 11.19 -3.89 1.39
N GLN A 42 12.34 -3.25 1.59
CA GLN A 42 13.07 -3.31 2.86
C GLN A 42 12.27 -2.62 3.97
N TRP A 43 11.74 -1.43 3.71
CA TRP A 43 10.92 -0.70 4.68
C TRP A 43 9.72 -1.54 5.17
N VAL A 44 8.99 -2.18 4.25
CA VAL A 44 7.86 -3.07 4.63
C VAL A 44 8.35 -4.34 5.35
N THR A 45 9.49 -4.89 4.95
CA THR A 45 10.06 -6.10 5.59
C THR A 45 10.48 -5.81 7.02
N GLU A 46 11.09 -4.65 7.29
CA GLU A 46 11.52 -4.21 8.63
C GLU A 46 10.33 -3.96 9.57
N ALA A 47 9.20 -3.53 9.03
CA ALA A 47 7.97 -3.33 9.80
C ALA A 47 7.25 -4.66 10.14
N PHE A 48 7.49 -5.73 9.38
CA PHE A 48 6.80 -7.00 9.59
C PHE A 48 7.41 -7.82 10.75
N PRO A 49 6.60 -8.50 11.59
CA PRO A 49 5.13 -8.43 11.68
C PRO A 49 4.62 -7.36 12.65
N VAL A 50 5.50 -6.77 13.46
CA VAL A 50 5.11 -6.02 14.67
C VAL A 50 4.53 -4.64 14.36
N ALA A 51 5.09 -3.94 13.37
CA ALA A 51 4.78 -2.57 13.01
C ALA A 51 4.11 -2.47 11.62
N ILE A 52 3.48 -3.54 11.15
CA ILE A 52 2.88 -3.58 9.80
C ILE A 52 1.77 -2.53 9.61
N SER A 53 1.09 -2.12 10.68
CA SER A 53 0.12 -1.02 10.66
C SER A 53 0.75 0.32 10.28
N ASP A 54 2.02 0.53 10.59
CA ASP A 54 2.69 1.82 10.42
C ASP A 54 3.12 2.06 8.96
N VAL A 55 3.12 0.99 8.16
CA VAL A 55 3.46 1.04 6.73
C VAL A 55 2.24 0.93 5.82
N ILE A 56 1.10 0.47 6.33
CA ILE A 56 -0.17 0.41 5.57
C ILE A 56 -0.75 1.82 5.45
N ASP A 57 -1.26 2.15 4.27
CA ASP A 57 -1.95 3.42 4.03
C ASP A 57 -3.10 3.61 5.02
N SER A 58 -3.08 4.73 5.73
CA SER A 58 -4.11 5.13 6.70
C SER A 58 -5.52 5.18 6.09
N HIS A 59 -5.66 5.46 4.79
CA HIS A 59 -6.95 5.41 4.11
C HIS A 59 -7.53 3.99 4.10
N LEU A 60 -6.68 2.97 3.90
CA LEU A 60 -7.07 1.57 3.94
C LEU A 60 -7.41 1.11 5.37
N LEU A 61 -6.74 1.67 6.38
CA LEU A 61 -7.03 1.38 7.79
C LEU A 61 -8.31 2.06 8.30
N ASN A 62 -8.70 3.19 7.72
CA ASN A 62 -9.88 3.93 8.17
C ASN A 62 -11.19 3.35 7.60
N GLU A 63 -11.15 2.72 6.43
CA GLU A 63 -12.31 2.03 5.84
C GLU A 63 -12.83 0.86 6.70
N SER A 64 -11.99 0.27 7.58
CA SER A 64 -12.45 -0.74 8.53
C SER A 64 -13.17 -0.15 9.76
N ASN A 65 -13.12 1.16 9.96
CA ASN A 65 -13.59 1.84 11.17
C ASN A 65 -14.87 2.66 10.98
N THR A 66 -15.58 2.48 9.86
CA THR A 66 -16.92 3.07 9.72
C THR A 66 -17.87 2.36 10.69
N THR A 67 -17.92 2.86 11.92
CA THR A 67 -18.99 2.55 12.85
C THR A 67 -20.32 2.93 12.18
N PRO A 68 -21.39 2.10 12.27
CA PRO A 68 -22.69 2.35 11.61
C PRO A 68 -23.42 3.66 11.96
N THR A 69 -22.85 4.54 12.79
CA THR A 69 -23.61 5.59 13.48
C THR A 69 -23.89 6.84 12.64
N GLU A 70 -23.13 7.14 11.59
CA GLU A 70 -23.35 8.38 10.82
C GLU A 70 -24.37 8.25 9.67
N ARG A 71 -24.58 7.04 9.13
CA ARG A 71 -25.58 6.82 8.07
C ARG A 71 -27.02 6.88 8.61
N SER A 72 -27.21 6.67 9.91
CA SER A 72 -28.51 6.78 10.59
C SER A 72 -29.00 8.22 10.72
N ALA A 73 -28.10 9.20 10.90
CA ALA A 73 -28.49 10.60 11.06
C ALA A 73 -28.96 11.21 9.72
N ALA A 74 -28.27 10.88 8.62
CA ALA A 74 -28.61 11.39 7.29
C ALA A 74 -29.95 10.85 6.74
N MET A 75 -30.41 9.69 7.22
CA MET A 75 -31.71 9.12 6.78
C MET A 75 -32.92 9.70 7.53
N ASN A 76 -32.74 10.29 8.72
CA ASN A 76 -33.83 10.90 9.50
C ASN A 76 -34.15 12.35 9.09
N GLU A 77 -33.30 12.98 8.27
CA GLU A 77 -33.52 14.31 7.68
C GLU A 77 -34.23 14.24 6.31
N LEU A 78 -34.50 13.03 5.81
CA LEU A 78 -35.21 12.76 4.55
C LEU A 78 -36.59 12.12 4.76
N LEU A 79 -37.11 12.12 5.99
CA LEU A 79 -38.48 11.77 6.37
C LEU A 79 -39.17 12.99 6.98
#